data_AF-A0A920KAA0-F1
#
_entry.id   AF-A0A920KAA0-F1
#
_cell.length_a   1.000
_cell.length_b   1.000
_cell.length_c   1.000
_cell.angle_alpha   90.00
_cell.angle_beta   90.00
_cell.angle_gamma   90.00
#
_symmetry.space_group_name_H-M   'P 1'
#
loop_
_entity.id
_entity.type
_entity.pdbx_description
1 polymer ?
#
loop_
_entity_poly.entity_id
_entity_poly.type
_entity_poly.pdbx_seq_one_letter_code
_entity_poly.pdbx_strand_id
1 'polypeptide(L)' 'MQKLHIAAKLLLEKGQKVLDIGSGWGGLGRFLAELEEISLDGVTLSREQHRYSCTYECTAKQQNVSIFSLKTIES' A
#
# COMPACT_ATOMS: atom_id res chain seq x y z
N MET A 1 -10.02 9.04 -11.47
CA MET A 1 -10.66 10.08 -10.64
C MET A 1 -10.48 9.84 -9.14
N GLN A 2 -11.01 8.77 -8.53
CA GLN A 2 -10.96 8.60 -7.06
C GLN A 2 -9.55 8.58 -6.42
N LYS A 3 -8.59 7.85 -7.00
CA LYS A 3 -7.22 7.74 -6.45
C LYS A 3 -6.46 9.07 -6.45
N LEU A 4 -6.64 9.89 -7.50
CA LEU A 4 -6.06 11.23 -7.60
C LEU A 4 -6.64 12.18 -6.54
N HIS A 5 -7.94 12.11 -6.27
CA HIS A 5 -8.57 12.91 -5.21
C HIS A 5 -8.05 12.56 -3.82
N ILE A 6 -7.80 11.27 -3.56
CA ILE A 6 -7.20 10.82 -2.29
C ILE A 6 -5.77 11.34 -2.20
N ALA A 7 -4.94 11.13 -3.21
CA ALA A 7 -3.54 11.58 -3.21
C ALA A 7 -3.40 13.10 -3.02
N ALA A 8 -4.23 13.89 -3.72
CA ALA A 8 -4.23 15.35 -3.59
C ALA A 8 -4.57 15.83 -2.16
N LYS A 9 -5.38 15.08 -1.41
CA LYS A 9 -5.74 15.41 -0.03
C LYS A 9 -4.71 14.94 0.99
N LEU A 10 -3.93 13.92 0.65
CA LEU A 10 -2.87 13.41 1.52
C LEU A 10 -1.68 14.36 1.60
N LEU A 11 -1.52 15.28 0.62
CA LEU A 11 -0.44 16.27 0.55
C LEU A 11 0.92 15.62 0.82
N LEU A 12 1.18 14.53 0.10
CA LEU A 12 2.35 13.69 0.33
C LEU A 12 3.62 14.44 0.00
N GLU A 13 4.62 14.26 0.84
CA GLU A 13 5.98 14.77 0.66
C GLU A 13 6.97 13.61 0.72
N LYS A 14 8.11 13.81 0.05
CA LYS A 14 9.21 12.85 0.03
C LYS A 14 9.63 12.45 1.45
N GLY A 15 9.77 11.14 1.65
CA GLY A 15 10.22 10.54 2.91
C GLY A 15 9.11 10.26 3.92
N GLN A 16 7.86 10.63 3.64
CA GLN A 16 6.73 10.33 4.51
C GLN A 16 6.40 8.83 4.52
N LYS A 17 5.81 8.38 5.63
CA LYS A 17 5.28 7.02 5.79
C LYS A 17 3.76 7.03 5.74
N VAL A 18 3.19 6.14 4.95
CA VAL A 18 1.74 6.01 4.75
C VAL A 18 1.28 4.62 5.19
N LEU A 19 0.14 4.58 5.91
CA LEU A 19 -0.51 3.33 6.29
C LEU A 19 -1.84 3.19 5.53
N ASP A 20 -1.96 2.16 4.69
CA ASP A 20 -3.17 1.81 3.93
C ASP A 20 -3.92 0.68 4.63
N ILE A 21 -4.87 1.03 5.50
CA ILE A 21 -5.71 0.07 6.22
C ILE A 21 -6.84 -0.39 5.31
N GLY A 22 -6.89 -1.69 5.03
CA GLY A 22 -7.80 -2.25 4.03
C GLY A 22 -7.24 -2.08 2.62
N SER A 23 -5.95 -2.35 2.45
CA SER A 23 -5.21 -2.12 1.18
C SER A 23 -5.75 -2.88 -0.03
N GLY A 24 -6.66 -3.84 0.19
CA GLY A 24 -7.28 -4.65 -0.85
C GLY A 24 -6.21 -5.33 -1.70
N TRP A 25 -6.33 -5.20 -3.02
CA TRP A 25 -5.37 -5.73 -3.99
C TRP A 25 -4.11 -4.87 -4.17
N GLY A 26 -3.93 -3.80 -3.39
CA GLY A 26 -2.73 -2.93 -3.39
C GLY A 26 -2.77 -1.80 -4.42
N GLY A 27 -3.93 -1.51 -5.02
CA GLY A 27 -4.06 -0.55 -6.12
C GLY A 27 -3.90 0.92 -5.73
N LEU A 28 -4.18 1.29 -4.47
CA LEU A 28 -3.94 2.64 -3.97
C LEU A 28 -2.46 2.81 -3.58
N GLY A 29 -1.92 1.90 -2.77
CA GLY A 29 -0.53 1.96 -2.34
C GLY A 29 0.48 2.06 -3.50
N ARG A 30 0.29 1.27 -4.56
CA ARG A 30 1.11 1.37 -5.79
C ARG A 30 1.00 2.72 -6.47
N PHE A 31 -0.22 3.26 -6.56
CA PHE A 31 -0.45 4.56 -7.17
C PHE A 31 0.24 5.69 -6.39
N LEU A 32 0.23 5.63 -5.06
CA LEU A 32 0.93 6.61 -4.22
C LEU A 32 2.45 6.48 -4.33
N ALA A 33 2.96 5.25 -4.40
CA ALA A 33 4.38 4.98 -4.61
C ALA A 33 4.88 5.42 -6.01
N GLU A 34 4.02 5.38 -7.03
CA GLU A 34 4.36 5.94 -8.35
C GLU A 34 4.37 7.47 -8.36
N LEU A 35 3.59 8.10 -7.48
CA LEU A 35 3.39 9.54 -7.46
C LEU A 35 4.51 10.28 -6.72
N GLU A 36 4.97 9.75 -5.59
CA GLU A 36 5.97 10.39 -4.73
C GLU A 36 6.91 9.37 -4.07
N GLU A 37 8.07 9.84 -3.60
CA GLU A 37 9.05 9.02 -2.87
C GLU A 37 8.61 8.81 -1.41
N ILE A 38 7.70 7.87 -1.17
CA ILE A 38 7.16 7.55 0.16
C ILE A 38 7.50 6.11 0.59
N SER A 39 7.32 5.81 1.88
CA SER A 39 7.24 4.42 2.36
C SER A 39 5.78 4.08 2.68
N LEU A 40 5.33 2.90 2.32
CA LEU A 40 3.92 2.52 2.45
C LEU A 40 3.76 1.16 3.12
N ASP A 41 3.03 1.13 4.22
CA ASP A 41 2.60 -0.10 4.87
C ASP A 41 1.13 -0.37 4.52
N GLY A 42 0.84 -1.50 3.89
CA GLY A 42 -0.52 -1.93 3.56
C GLY A 42 -1.00 -3.02 4.52
N VAL A 43 -2.25 -2.98 4.93
CA VAL A 43 -2.83 -3.99 5.82
C VAL A 43 -4.12 -4.55 5.23
N THR A 44 -4.23 -5.88 5.12
CA THR A 44 -5.46 -6.56 4.69
C THR A 44 -5.77 -7.79 5.53
N LEU A 45 -7.06 -8.08 5.70
CA LEU A 45 -7.58 -9.30 6.34
C LEU A 45 -7.61 -10.51 5.40
N SER A 46 -7.58 -10.28 4.08
CA SER A 46 -7.65 -11.37 3.11
C SER A 46 -6.27 -11.89 2.75
N ARG A 47 -6.05 -13.19 3.00
CA ARG A 47 -4.81 -13.89 2.60
C ARG A 47 -4.62 -13.91 1.08
N GLU A 48 -5.70 -13.98 0.32
CA GLU A 48 -5.64 -13.97 -1.14
C GLU A 48 -5.22 -12.59 -1.67
N GLN A 49 -5.80 -11.53 -1.11
CA GLN A 49 -5.42 -10.17 -1.45
C GLN A 49 -3.96 -9.89 -1.08
N HIS A 50 -3.53 -10.27 0.12
CA HIS A 50 -2.13 -10.15 0.53
C HIS A 50 -1.18 -10.90 -0.42
N ARG A 51 -1.47 -12.17 -0.74
CA ARG A 51 -0.66 -12.96 -1.69
C ARG A 51 -0.59 -12.31 -3.06
N TYR A 52 -1.75 -11.90 -3.58
CA TYR A 52 -1.82 -11.23 -4.87
C TYR A 52 -0.96 -9.98 -4.83
N SER A 53 -1.16 -9.11 -3.85
CA SER A 53 -0.47 -7.83 -3.79
C SER A 53 1.04 -7.96 -3.68
N CYS A 54 1.54 -8.90 -2.88
CA CYS A 54 2.97 -9.19 -2.72
C CYS A 54 3.60 -9.72 -4.02
N THR A 55 2.84 -10.48 -4.83
CA THR A 55 3.33 -10.95 -6.15
C THR A 55 3.72 -9.79 -7.08
N TYR A 56 3.04 -8.64 -6.98
CA TYR A 56 3.34 -7.47 -7.81
C TYR A 56 4.39 -6.53 -7.20
N GLU A 57 4.66 -6.62 -5.89
CA GLU A 57 5.77 -5.86 -5.27
C GLU A 57 7.10 -6.21 -5.93
N CYS A 58 7.29 -7.48 -6.36
CA CYS A 58 8.46 -7.92 -7.11
C CYS A 58 8.64 -7.26 -8.49
N THR A 59 7.62 -6.57 -9.03
CA THR A 59 7.64 -6.00 -10.38
C THR A 59 7.65 -4.48 -10.44
N ALA A 60 7.23 -3.78 -9.37
CA ALA A 60 7.25 -2.33 -9.33
C ALA A 60 8.62 -1.83 -8.86
N LYS A 61 9.13 -0.74 -9.45
CA LYS A 61 10.38 -0.08 -9.04
C LYS A 61 10.38 0.10 -7.52
N GLN A 62 11.43 -0.39 -6.88
CA GLN A 62 11.63 -0.42 -5.43
C GLN A 62 11.32 0.94 -4.78
N GLN A 63 10.13 1.01 -4.20
CA GLN A 63 9.86 1.85 -3.06
C GLN A 63 9.55 0.94 -1.87
N ASN A 64 9.74 1.45 -0.66
CA ASN A 64 9.55 0.71 0.59
C ASN A 64 8.05 0.45 0.84
N VAL A 65 7.43 -0.38 0.00
CA VAL A 65 6.06 -0.84 0.13
C VAL A 65 6.07 -2.21 0.79
N SER A 66 5.43 -2.34 1.95
CA SER A 66 5.30 -3.58 2.70
C SER A 66 3.84 -3.87 2.96
N ILE A 67 3.33 -5.01 2.49
CA ILE A 67 1.95 -5.42 2.76
C ILE A 67 1.93 -6.51 3.81
N PHE A 68 1.12 -6.31 4.84
CA PHE A 68 0.95 -7.22 5.95
C PHE A 68 -0.46 -7.84 5.94
N SER A 69 -0.52 -9.13 6.29
CA SER A 69 -1.78 -9.80 6.59
C SER A 69 -1.96 -9.84 8.10
N LEU A 70 -3.06 -9.30 8.60
CA LEU A 70 -3.48 -9.55 9.98
C LEU A 70 -4.01 -10.97 10.05
N LYS A 71 -3.12 -11.96 10.19
CA LYS A 71 -3.54 -13.21 10.81
C LYS A 71 -3.79 -12.90 12.28
N THR A 72 -4.99 -13.29 12.71
CA THR A 72 -5.48 -13.36 14.09
C THR A 72 -4.38 -13.20 15.12
N ILE A 73 -4.53 -12.19 15.99
CA ILE A 73 -3.98 -12.23 17.34
C ILE A 73 -4.63 -13.47 17.98
N GLU A 74 -4.05 -14.65 17.78
CA GLU A 74 -4.36 -15.79 18.64
C GLU A 74 -3.66 -15.48 19.95
N SER A 75 -4.49 -15.08 20.93
CA SER A 75 -4.19 -14.98 22.35
C SER A 75 -3.76 -16.32 22.93
#